data_AF-A0A4Q8LZ47-F1
#
_entry.id   AF-A0A4Q8LZ47-F1
#
_cell.length_a   1.000
_cell.length_b   1.000
_cell.length_c   1.000
_cell.angle_alpha   90.00
_cell.angle_beta   90.00
_cell.angle_gamma   90.00
#
_symmetry.space_group_name_H-M   'P 1'
#
loop_
_entity.id
_entity.type
_entity.pdbx_description
1 polymer ?
#
loop_
_entity_poly.entity_id
_entity_poly.type
_entity_poly.pdbx_seq_one_letter_code
_entity_poly.pdbx_strand_id
1 'polypeptide(L)'
;MRPPPILVQVAALALVTLLLAFALCFGIVLATPTPAPIRMSVREAAAALDGQHGGRFRIEPRAAPPGCPRVAPVEATLAQATGTQPGRVRACWLDAAGAGKASGNGQSVVLVGDRTLLVDSDARGFQMRYDADARVGMDTSLPAFTAAIQGSDGRWRTLTPVDQRLAGWRLRMTAAFGVAMALLALPVWFAARRLSRPIQRLARAAAISDLDSGAGFPLDGPPELRAVGEAMNAMHARLARHAGERLQAFAAIAHDLRTPLTGLRIRAELVPGADRQRMIDDLDRMAAMIEQMLAYAHAQAQPARLQPVDLDALVAGIAADRVSLGQAVAFFPANRDTRLQADPTTLHRAIDNLLDNALRFAGSARLGIEAHADRIDLHIDDAGPGIPEDQLAGITTPFKRLESSRSRTTGGAGLGLAIAERIAEAHGGRLLLANRHPKGLRATLSLPLR
;
A
#
# COMPACT_ATOMS: atom_id res chain seq x y z
N MET A 1 10.23 21.34 17.01
CA MET A 1 10.29 21.95 15.65
C MET A 1 9.14 21.39 14.83
N ARG A 2 8.31 22.23 14.19
CA ARG A 2 7.19 21.74 13.36
C ARG A 2 7.77 21.03 12.12
N PRO A 3 7.27 19.84 11.73
CA PRO A 3 7.72 19.20 10.50
C PRO A 3 7.36 20.10 9.31
N PRO A 4 8.26 20.24 8.32
CA PRO A 4 8.02 21.09 7.17
C PRO A 4 6.81 20.59 6.35
N PRO A 5 6.15 21.49 5.58
CA PRO A 5 5.06 21.15 4.67
C PRO A 5 5.40 19.96 3.76
N ILE A 6 4.39 19.20 3.33
CA ILE A 6 4.57 18.10 2.36
C ILE A 6 5.29 18.61 1.12
N LEU A 7 4.86 19.76 0.60
CA LEU A 7 5.46 20.37 -0.59
C LEU A 7 6.96 20.63 -0.40
N VAL A 8 7.36 21.13 0.77
CA VAL A 8 8.76 21.40 1.10
C VAL A 8 9.56 20.11 1.25
N GLN A 9 8.98 19.08 1.87
CA GLN A 9 9.65 17.77 2.00
C GLN A 9 9.85 17.10 0.63
N VAL A 10 8.83 17.14 -0.23
CA VAL A 10 8.89 16.59 -1.59
C VAL A 10 9.87 17.39 -2.45
N ALA A 11 9.82 18.72 -2.39
CA ALA A 11 10.72 19.60 -3.14
C ALA A 11 12.18 19.44 -2.69
N ALA A 12 12.44 19.41 -1.37
CA ALA A 12 13.78 19.19 -0.84
C ALA A 12 14.33 17.82 -1.23
N LEU A 13 13.52 16.76 -1.16
CA LEU A 13 13.94 15.43 -1.60
C LEU A 13 14.19 15.39 -3.11
N ALA A 14 13.32 15.99 -3.92
CA ALA A 14 13.49 16.05 -5.37
C ALA A 14 14.78 16.79 -5.72
N LEU A 15 15.04 17.93 -5.06
CA LEU A 15 16.25 18.72 -5.25
C LEU A 15 17.50 17.95 -4.82
N VAL A 16 17.49 17.30 -3.65
CA VAL A 16 18.62 16.48 -3.17
C VAL A 16 18.87 15.30 -4.11
N THR A 17 17.82 14.60 -4.54
CA THR A 17 17.93 13.49 -5.49
C THR A 17 18.51 13.97 -6.82
N LEU A 18 18.06 15.13 -7.32
CA LEU A 18 18.57 15.73 -8.56
C LEU A 18 20.05 16.14 -8.44
N LEU A 19 20.41 16.82 -7.36
CA LEU A 19 21.79 17.23 -7.09
C LEU A 19 22.72 16.01 -6.93
N LEU A 20 22.26 14.98 -6.21
CA LEU A 20 23.02 13.73 -6.04
C LEU A 20 23.19 13.04 -7.39
N ALA A 21 22.14 12.97 -8.22
CA ALA A 21 22.21 12.41 -9.56
C ALA A 21 23.22 13.16 -10.42
N PHE A 22 23.19 14.49 -10.38
CA PHE A 22 24.09 15.33 -11.15
C PHE A 22 25.54 15.18 -10.69
N ALA A 23 25.79 15.23 -9.38
CA ALA A 23 27.11 15.04 -8.80
C ALA A 23 27.68 13.65 -9.13
N LEU A 24 26.82 12.62 -9.11
CA LEU A 24 27.23 11.26 -9.42
C LEU A 24 27.53 11.06 -10.91
N CYS A 25 26.67 11.55 -11.81
CA CYS A 25 26.94 11.56 -13.25
C CYS A 25 28.23 12.32 -13.57
N PHE A 26 28.43 13.50 -12.97
CA PHE A 26 29.62 14.31 -13.19
C PHE A 26 30.89 13.64 -12.63
N GLY A 27 30.81 13.06 -11.43
CA GLY A 27 31.90 12.29 -10.83
C GLY A 27 32.28 11.07 -11.64
N ILE A 28 31.29 10.37 -12.21
CA ILE A 28 31.50 9.24 -13.13
C ILE A 28 32.27 9.70 -14.37
N VAL A 29 31.85 10.79 -15.01
CA VAL A 29 32.53 11.34 -16.19
C VAL A 29 33.97 11.76 -15.89
N LEU A 30 34.22 12.41 -14.74
CA LEU A 30 35.56 12.83 -14.33
C LEU A 30 36.47 11.66 -13.95
N ALA A 31 35.94 10.63 -13.28
CA ALA A 31 36.71 9.48 -12.82
C ALA A 31 37.09 8.53 -13.96
N THR A 32 36.40 8.60 -15.11
CA THR A 32 36.68 7.76 -16.27
C THR A 32 36.99 8.61 -17.50
N PRO A 33 38.21 9.18 -17.58
CA PRO A 33 38.63 9.91 -18.78
C PRO A 33 38.45 9.03 -20.02
N THR A 34 38.10 9.67 -21.13
CA THR A 34 37.98 8.98 -22.42
C THR A 34 39.30 8.27 -22.73
N PRO A 35 39.25 7.01 -23.20
CA PRO A 35 40.47 6.30 -23.54
C PRO A 35 41.22 7.09 -24.63
N ALA A 36 42.53 7.25 -24.45
CA ALA A 36 43.37 7.94 -25.42
C ALA A 36 43.25 7.27 -26.81
N PRO A 37 43.27 8.06 -27.90
CA PRO A 37 43.13 7.52 -29.25
C PRO A 37 44.20 6.47 -29.54
N ILE A 38 43.83 5.39 -30.24
CA ILE A 38 44.77 4.34 -30.61
C ILE A 38 45.86 4.93 -31.50
N ARG A 39 47.11 4.66 -31.13
CA ARG A 39 48.27 4.88 -31.99
C ARG A 39 48.87 3.57 -32.43
N MET A 40 49.50 3.53 -33.60
CA MET A 40 50.22 2.37 -34.13
C MET A 40 51.34 2.79 -35.07
N SER A 41 52.35 1.94 -35.27
CA SER A 41 53.43 2.18 -36.22
C SER A 41 53.32 1.28 -37.47
N VAL A 42 54.05 1.62 -38.53
CA VAL A 42 54.09 0.80 -39.75
C VAL A 42 54.75 -0.56 -39.47
N ARG A 43 55.74 -0.60 -38.56
CA ARG A 43 56.37 -1.84 -38.10
C ARG A 43 55.37 -2.76 -37.40
N GLU A 44 54.55 -2.24 -36.49
CA GLU A 44 53.50 -3.02 -35.81
C GLU A 44 52.47 -3.58 -36.80
N ALA A 45 52.10 -2.78 -37.81
CA ALA A 45 51.17 -3.21 -38.87
C ALA A 45 51.75 -4.33 -39.75
N ALA A 46 53.02 -4.20 -40.17
CA ALA A 46 53.71 -5.20 -40.97
C ALA A 46 53.87 -6.52 -40.20
N ALA A 47 54.35 -6.48 -38.96
CA ALA A 47 54.50 -7.66 -38.10
C ALA A 47 53.15 -8.38 -37.87
N ALA A 48 52.06 -7.62 -37.70
CA ALA A 48 50.74 -8.19 -37.54
C ALA A 48 50.23 -8.89 -38.82
N LEU A 49 50.48 -8.31 -40.00
CA LEU A 49 50.14 -8.94 -41.28
C LEU A 49 50.94 -10.23 -41.53
N ASP A 50 52.17 -10.30 -41.03
CA ASP A 50 53.03 -11.50 -41.06
C ASP A 50 52.65 -12.56 -40.00
N GLY A 51 51.59 -12.30 -39.21
CA GLY A 51 51.05 -13.27 -38.24
C GLY A 51 51.58 -13.11 -36.82
N GLN A 52 52.45 -12.14 -36.55
CA GLN A 52 52.94 -11.81 -35.21
C GLN A 52 52.08 -10.69 -34.59
N HIS A 53 50.89 -11.03 -34.08
CA HIS A 53 50.05 -10.05 -33.37
C HIS A 53 49.47 -10.56 -32.05
N GLY A 54 49.49 -9.72 -31.02
CA GLY A 54 48.80 -9.95 -29.75
C GLY A 54 47.45 -9.23 -29.69
N GLY A 55 46.38 -9.80 -30.25
CA GLY A 55 44.96 -9.42 -30.04
C GLY A 55 44.51 -7.98 -30.35
N ARG A 56 45.43 -7.07 -30.68
CA ARG A 56 45.23 -5.62 -30.91
C ARG A 56 44.72 -5.32 -32.33
N PHE A 57 44.80 -6.30 -33.22
CA PHE A 57 44.44 -6.18 -34.62
C PHE A 57 43.54 -7.36 -35.02
N ARG A 58 42.55 -7.08 -35.86
CA ARG A 58 41.71 -8.08 -36.51
C ARG A 58 42.09 -8.15 -37.98
N ILE A 59 42.40 -9.34 -38.46
CA ILE A 59 42.76 -9.58 -39.87
C ILE A 59 41.62 -10.35 -40.52
N GLU A 60 41.04 -9.77 -41.57
CA GLU A 60 39.96 -10.37 -42.35
C GLU A 60 40.38 -10.50 -43.82
N PRO A 61 40.16 -11.67 -44.45
CA PRO A 61 40.29 -11.79 -45.89
C PRO A 61 39.15 -11.05 -46.59
N ARG A 62 39.46 -10.21 -47.59
CA ARG A 62 38.50 -9.49 -48.41
C ARG A 62 38.80 -9.71 -49.90
N ALA A 63 37.75 -9.70 -50.70
CA ALA A 63 37.85 -9.82 -52.16
C ALA A 63 38.38 -8.53 -52.83
N ALA A 64 38.19 -7.37 -52.18
CA ALA A 64 38.55 -6.06 -52.70
C ALA A 64 39.37 -5.25 -51.69
N PRO A 65 40.21 -4.30 -52.15
CA PRO A 65 40.89 -3.36 -51.28
C PRO A 65 39.91 -2.45 -50.52
N PRO A 66 40.29 -1.90 -49.37
CA PRO A 66 39.43 -1.00 -48.61
C PRO A 66 39.18 0.32 -49.39
N GLY A 67 37.92 0.74 -49.48
CA GLY A 67 37.45 1.85 -50.33
C GLY A 67 37.51 3.24 -49.68
N CYS A 68 38.61 3.56 -49.01
CA CYS A 68 38.78 4.76 -48.17
C CYS A 68 39.89 5.68 -48.71
N PRO A 69 39.97 6.94 -48.23
CA PRO A 69 41.05 7.87 -48.61
C PRO A 69 42.43 7.26 -48.32
N ARG A 70 43.26 7.20 -49.36
CA ARG A 70 44.54 6.50 -49.33
C ARG A 70 45.62 7.33 -48.64
N VAL A 71 46.57 6.64 -48.02
CA VAL A 71 47.71 7.26 -47.34
C VAL A 71 49.00 6.81 -48.02
N ALA A 72 49.35 7.46 -49.13
CA ALA A 72 50.46 7.03 -49.99
C ALA A 72 51.81 6.88 -49.26
N PRO A 73 52.19 7.77 -48.31
CA PRO A 73 53.42 7.59 -47.52
C PRO A 73 53.44 6.33 -46.66
N VAL A 74 52.29 5.96 -46.08
CA VAL A 74 52.16 4.74 -45.25
C VAL A 74 52.14 3.50 -46.15
N GLU A 75 51.49 3.55 -47.30
CA GLU A 75 51.51 2.48 -48.30
C GLU A 75 52.94 2.18 -48.77
N ALA A 76 53.74 3.21 -49.05
CA ALA A 76 55.13 3.06 -49.49
C ALA A 76 56.01 2.41 -48.42
N THR A 77 55.94 2.87 -47.17
CA THR A 77 56.72 2.28 -46.06
C THR A 77 56.25 0.86 -45.75
N LEU A 78 54.94 0.57 -45.85
CA LEU A 78 54.39 -0.76 -45.61
C LEU A 78 54.78 -1.76 -46.72
N ALA A 79 54.78 -1.33 -47.99
CA ALA A 79 55.27 -2.12 -49.12
C ALA A 79 56.74 -2.50 -48.95
N GLN A 80 57.57 -1.55 -48.50
CA GLN A 80 58.97 -1.83 -48.17
C GLN A 80 59.11 -2.80 -46.99
N ALA A 81 58.34 -2.63 -45.92
CA ALA A 81 58.41 -3.46 -44.72
C ALA A 81 57.98 -4.92 -44.97
N THR A 82 57.02 -5.13 -45.87
CA THR A 82 56.44 -6.46 -46.18
C THR A 82 57.03 -7.10 -47.44
N GLY A 83 57.99 -6.45 -48.11
CA GLY A 83 58.55 -6.93 -49.38
C GLY A 83 57.53 -7.04 -50.52
N THR A 84 56.40 -6.31 -50.44
CA THR A 84 55.28 -6.40 -51.38
C THR A 84 55.33 -5.27 -52.41
N GLN A 85 54.86 -5.50 -53.64
CA GLN A 85 54.80 -4.45 -54.67
C GLN A 85 53.86 -3.30 -54.25
N PRO A 86 54.19 -2.02 -54.54
CA PRO A 86 53.38 -0.87 -54.13
C PRO A 86 51.90 -0.92 -54.58
N GLY A 87 51.59 -1.57 -55.71
CA GLY A 87 50.23 -1.74 -56.20
C GLY A 87 49.39 -2.78 -55.44
N ARG A 88 50.03 -3.60 -54.60
CA ARG A 88 49.43 -4.69 -53.81
C ARG A 88 49.32 -4.36 -52.33
N VAL A 89 49.52 -3.09 -51.97
CA VAL A 89 49.40 -2.58 -50.61
C VAL A 89 48.40 -1.42 -50.57
N ARG A 90 47.59 -1.39 -49.52
CA ARG A 90 46.62 -0.32 -49.27
C ARG A 90 46.67 0.10 -47.82
N ALA A 91 46.65 1.40 -47.57
CA ALA A 91 46.55 1.96 -46.23
C ALA A 91 45.53 3.10 -46.22
N CYS A 92 44.67 3.11 -45.21
CA CYS A 92 43.57 4.05 -45.06
C CYS A 92 43.41 4.52 -43.61
N TRP A 93 42.96 5.76 -43.42
CA TRP A 93 42.51 6.23 -42.12
C TRP A 93 41.18 5.60 -41.69
N LEU A 94 41.01 5.38 -40.38
CA LEU A 94 39.81 4.76 -39.80
C LEU A 94 38.60 5.72 -39.76
N ASP A 95 38.85 7.03 -39.66
CA ASP A 95 37.85 8.09 -39.62
C ASP A 95 38.28 9.22 -40.58
N ALA A 96 37.37 9.66 -41.46
CA ALA A 96 37.62 10.76 -42.40
C ALA A 96 37.78 12.11 -41.68
N ALA A 97 37.19 12.27 -40.47
CA ALA A 97 37.39 13.44 -39.62
C ALA A 97 38.76 13.45 -38.92
N GLY A 98 39.48 12.31 -38.95
CA GLY A 98 40.78 12.09 -38.33
C GLY A 98 41.99 12.39 -39.22
N ALA A 99 41.83 13.21 -40.27
CA ALA A 99 42.94 13.86 -40.98
C ALA A 99 43.65 14.87 -40.04
N GLY A 100 44.27 14.35 -38.98
CA GLY A 100 44.81 15.11 -37.85
C GLY A 100 46.28 14.78 -37.61
N LYS A 101 47.01 15.75 -37.08
CA LYS A 101 48.46 15.71 -36.82
C LYS A 101 48.86 14.43 -36.06
N ALA A 102 49.57 13.52 -36.71
CA ALA A 102 50.36 12.49 -36.06
C ALA A 102 51.68 13.13 -35.59
N SER A 103 52.24 12.73 -34.45
CA SER A 103 53.56 13.19 -34.00
C SER A 103 54.23 12.14 -33.12
N GLY A 104 55.46 11.76 -33.44
CA GLY A 104 56.28 10.80 -32.68
C GLY A 104 57.66 10.58 -33.31
N ASN A 105 58.68 10.33 -32.49
CA ASN A 105 60.08 10.14 -32.91
C ASN A 105 60.63 11.26 -33.82
N GLY A 106 60.33 12.52 -33.49
CA GLY A 106 60.74 13.69 -34.28
C GLY A 106 59.91 13.93 -35.54
N GLN A 107 59.06 12.99 -35.97
CA GLN A 107 58.24 13.15 -37.17
C GLN A 107 56.79 13.49 -36.83
N SER A 108 56.23 14.48 -37.51
CA SER A 108 54.81 14.82 -37.46
C SER A 108 54.17 14.73 -38.85
N VAL A 109 53.13 13.91 -38.99
CA VAL A 109 52.38 13.78 -40.26
C VAL A 109 51.10 14.57 -40.16
N VAL A 110 50.91 15.55 -41.04
CA VAL A 110 49.71 16.38 -41.11
C VAL A 110 49.07 16.17 -42.48
N LEU A 111 47.79 15.83 -42.48
CA LEU A 111 47.01 15.69 -43.72
C LEU A 111 46.28 16.99 -43.96
N VAL A 112 46.47 17.59 -45.14
CA VAL A 112 45.82 18.85 -45.53
C VAL A 112 45.10 18.61 -46.85
N GLY A 113 43.79 18.35 -46.78
CA GLY A 113 43.01 17.90 -47.95
C GLY A 113 43.52 16.54 -48.46
N ASP A 114 43.79 16.44 -49.76
CA ASP A 114 44.36 15.23 -50.38
C ASP A 114 45.90 15.16 -50.31
N ARG A 115 46.56 16.15 -49.69
CA ARG A 115 48.02 16.21 -49.57
C ARG A 115 48.51 15.72 -48.22
N THR A 116 49.61 14.98 -48.23
CA THR A 116 50.29 14.54 -47.00
C THR A 116 51.54 15.39 -46.76
N LEU A 117 51.53 16.16 -45.67
CA LEU A 117 52.68 16.91 -45.19
C LEU A 117 53.38 16.10 -44.08
N LEU A 118 54.66 15.83 -44.23
CA LEU A 118 55.50 15.27 -43.17
C LEU A 118 56.49 16.33 -42.69
N VAL A 119 56.44 16.65 -41.41
CA VAL A 119 57.35 17.57 -40.73
C VAL A 119 58.29 16.74 -39.89
N ASP A 120 59.55 16.61 -40.31
CA ASP A 120 60.61 15.96 -39.55
C ASP A 120 61.35 17.01 -38.72
N SER A 121 61.58 16.74 -37.43
CA SER A 121 62.37 17.57 -36.55
C SER A 121 63.67 16.84 -36.21
N ASP A 122 64.78 17.35 -36.73
CA ASP A 122 66.12 16.85 -36.41
C ASP A 122 66.89 17.88 -35.57
N ALA A 123 68.13 17.56 -35.18
CA ALA A 123 69.00 18.47 -34.44
C ALA A 123 69.39 19.75 -35.22
N ARG A 124 69.00 19.88 -36.50
CA ARG A 124 69.32 20.99 -37.41
C ARG A 124 68.09 21.83 -37.78
N GLY A 125 66.87 21.46 -37.37
CA GLY A 125 65.64 22.21 -37.59
C GLY A 125 64.44 21.36 -38.00
N PHE A 126 63.42 22.00 -38.61
CA PHE A 126 62.25 21.32 -39.15
C PHE A 126 62.36 21.18 -40.67
N GLN A 127 62.29 19.95 -41.19
CA GLN A 127 62.17 19.69 -42.63
C GLN A 127 60.73 19.33 -42.99
N MET A 128 60.13 20.08 -43.91
CA MET A 128 58.80 19.77 -44.45
C MET A 128 58.94 19.01 -45.77
N ARG A 129 58.29 17.86 -45.89
CA ARG A 129 58.23 17.03 -47.10
C ARG A 129 56.77 16.81 -47.48
N TYR A 130 56.49 16.83 -48.78
CA TYR A 130 55.14 16.69 -49.31
C TYR A 130 55.01 15.39 -50.12
N ASP A 131 53.85 14.75 -50.01
CA ASP A 131 53.38 13.66 -50.88
C ASP A 131 54.43 12.56 -51.14
N ALA A 132 55.00 12.47 -52.35
CA ALA A 132 55.91 11.39 -52.73
C ALA A 132 57.27 11.41 -51.98
N ASP A 133 57.70 12.59 -51.50
CA ASP A 133 58.94 12.75 -50.76
C ASP A 133 58.75 12.56 -49.24
N ALA A 134 57.50 12.53 -48.78
CA ALA A 134 57.15 12.22 -47.40
C ALA A 134 57.32 10.72 -47.15
N ARG A 135 58.42 10.32 -46.50
CA ARG A 135 58.62 8.94 -46.03
C ARG A 135 58.37 8.86 -44.54
N VAL A 136 57.33 8.13 -44.15
CA VAL A 136 57.05 7.87 -42.74
C VAL A 136 58.03 6.82 -42.22
N GLY A 137 58.69 7.09 -41.10
CA GLY A 137 59.55 6.12 -40.42
C GLY A 137 58.77 4.87 -39.97
N MET A 138 59.43 3.70 -39.96
CA MET A 138 58.79 2.44 -39.56
C MET A 138 58.25 2.46 -38.12
N ASP A 139 58.90 3.25 -37.24
CA ASP A 139 58.57 3.37 -35.81
C ASP A 139 57.81 4.66 -35.46
N THR A 140 57.38 5.42 -36.47
CA THR A 140 56.62 6.66 -36.24
C THR A 140 55.25 6.34 -35.67
N SER A 141 54.88 7.01 -34.57
CA SER A 141 53.60 6.81 -33.88
C SER A 141 52.47 7.53 -34.61
N LEU A 142 51.71 6.78 -35.42
CA LEU A 142 50.59 7.29 -36.21
C LEU A 142 49.25 7.04 -35.51
N PRO A 143 48.19 7.82 -35.82
CA PRO A 143 46.81 7.43 -35.55
C PRO A 143 46.52 6.03 -36.11
N ALA A 144 45.56 5.33 -35.52
CA ALA A 144 45.08 4.06 -36.04
C ALA A 144 44.68 4.14 -37.52
N PHE A 145 45.24 3.24 -38.34
CA PHE A 145 44.94 3.11 -39.76
C PHE A 145 44.61 1.65 -40.10
N THR A 146 43.80 1.46 -41.14
CA THR A 146 43.56 0.15 -41.76
C THR A 146 44.65 -0.11 -42.77
N ALA A 147 45.26 -1.30 -42.73
CA ALA A 147 46.27 -1.74 -43.67
C ALA A 147 45.79 -2.99 -44.41
N ALA A 148 46.04 -3.12 -45.71
CA ALA A 148 45.72 -4.33 -46.44
C ALA A 148 46.83 -4.69 -47.43
N ILE A 149 47.16 -5.97 -47.51
CA ILE A 149 48.11 -6.52 -48.48
C ILE A 149 47.43 -7.59 -49.32
N GLN A 150 47.77 -7.66 -50.60
CA GLN A 150 47.28 -8.70 -51.49
C GLN A 150 48.22 -9.90 -51.47
N GLY A 151 47.69 -11.06 -51.09
CA GLY A 151 48.42 -12.33 -51.11
C GLY A 151 48.68 -12.85 -52.52
N SER A 152 49.49 -13.89 -52.63
CA SER A 152 49.71 -14.62 -53.90
C SER A 152 48.45 -15.31 -54.43
N ASP A 153 47.47 -15.55 -53.56
CA ASP A 153 46.13 -16.07 -53.85
C ASP A 153 45.17 -15.03 -54.43
N GLY A 154 45.62 -13.78 -54.59
CA GLY A 154 44.82 -12.67 -55.10
C GLY A 154 43.84 -12.07 -54.09
N ARG A 155 43.74 -12.61 -52.87
CA ARG A 155 42.89 -12.09 -51.79
C ARG A 155 43.60 -11.00 -51.00
N TRP A 156 42.84 -10.02 -50.52
CA TRP A 156 43.35 -8.96 -49.65
C TRP A 156 43.25 -9.39 -48.19
N ARG A 157 44.33 -9.29 -47.43
CA ARG A 157 44.33 -9.47 -45.98
C ARG A 157 44.27 -8.09 -45.34
N THR A 158 43.10 -7.72 -44.84
CA THR A 158 42.85 -6.39 -44.26
C THR A 158 42.97 -6.43 -42.75
N LEU A 159 43.94 -5.68 -42.23
CA LEU A 159 44.17 -5.43 -40.83
C LEU A 159 43.38 -4.19 -40.38
N THR A 160 42.52 -4.38 -39.39
CA THR A 160 41.81 -3.30 -38.68
C THR A 160 42.19 -3.30 -37.19
N PRO A 161 42.55 -2.15 -36.61
CA PRO A 161 42.82 -2.07 -35.18
C PRO A 161 41.53 -2.27 -34.37
N VAL A 162 41.60 -3.05 -33.29
CA VAL A 162 40.47 -3.31 -32.37
C VAL A 162 40.67 -2.52 -31.08
N ASP A 163 39.75 -1.59 -30.78
CA ASP A 163 39.78 -0.84 -29.52
C ASP A 163 39.15 -1.63 -28.36
N GLN A 164 39.95 -2.49 -27.72
CA GLN A 164 39.52 -3.17 -26.50
C GLN A 164 39.35 -2.21 -25.31
N ARG A 165 39.98 -1.02 -25.33
CA ARG A 165 39.89 -0.03 -24.25
C ARG A 165 38.53 0.65 -24.26
N LEU A 166 37.98 0.92 -25.45
CA LEU A 166 36.64 1.48 -25.61
C LEU A 166 35.56 0.54 -25.07
N ALA A 167 35.68 -0.77 -25.30
CA ALA A 167 34.73 -1.76 -24.77
C ALA A 167 34.75 -1.80 -23.22
N GLY A 168 35.94 -1.86 -22.61
CA GLY A 168 36.08 -1.83 -21.14
C GLY A 168 35.67 -0.48 -20.52
N TRP A 169 35.87 0.63 -21.24
CA TRP A 169 35.37 1.96 -20.83
C TRP A 169 33.83 2.02 -20.88
N ARG A 170 33.21 1.55 -21.97
CA ARG A 170 31.74 1.48 -22.11
C ARG A 170 31.11 0.63 -21.01
N LEU A 171 31.67 -0.55 -20.72
CA LEU A 171 31.16 -1.42 -19.66
C LEU A 171 31.23 -0.75 -18.29
N ARG A 172 32.37 -0.11 -17.95
CA ARG A 172 32.53 0.66 -16.71
C ARG A 172 31.54 1.82 -16.63
N MET A 173 31.29 2.52 -17.73
CA MET A 173 30.25 3.55 -17.82
C MET A 173 28.86 3.00 -17.55
N THR A 174 28.45 1.94 -18.25
CA THR A 174 27.13 1.33 -18.04
C THR A 174 26.95 0.82 -16.60
N ALA A 175 27.99 0.23 -16.01
CA ALA A 175 27.96 -0.24 -14.63
C ALA A 175 27.84 0.94 -13.65
N ALA A 176 28.63 2.00 -13.85
CA ALA A 176 28.59 3.20 -13.01
C ALA A 176 27.21 3.90 -13.07
N PHE A 177 26.62 4.02 -14.26
CA PHE A 177 25.25 4.53 -14.42
C PHE A 177 24.21 3.64 -13.73
N GLY A 178 24.35 2.31 -13.83
CA GLY A 178 23.47 1.38 -13.13
C GLY A 178 23.52 1.52 -11.61
N VAL A 179 24.73 1.59 -11.04
CA VAL A 179 24.94 1.83 -9.60
C VAL A 179 24.36 3.18 -9.18
N ALA A 180 24.56 4.22 -9.99
CA ALA A 180 24.01 5.54 -9.74
C ALA A 180 22.47 5.53 -9.67
N MET A 181 21.83 4.86 -10.62
CA MET A 181 20.38 4.72 -10.65
C MET A 181 19.85 3.95 -9.43
N ALA A 182 20.55 2.89 -9.01
CA ALA A 182 20.19 2.12 -7.81
C ALA A 182 20.32 2.96 -6.52
N LEU A 183 21.37 3.77 -6.40
CA LEU A 183 21.57 4.68 -5.26
C LEU A 183 20.49 5.76 -5.19
N LEU A 184 20.01 6.26 -6.34
CA LEU A 184 18.93 7.24 -6.42
C LEU A 184 17.55 6.62 -6.15
N ALA A 185 17.35 5.33 -6.44
CA ALA A 185 16.08 4.65 -6.19
C ALA A 185 15.75 4.54 -4.69
N LEU A 186 16.76 4.37 -3.83
CA LEU A 186 16.62 4.26 -2.37
C LEU A 186 15.91 5.45 -1.71
N PRO A 187 16.37 6.72 -1.86
CA PRO A 187 15.71 7.88 -1.25
C PRO A 187 14.31 8.11 -1.82
N VAL A 188 14.10 7.87 -3.12
CA VAL A 188 12.77 7.98 -3.76
C VAL A 188 11.80 6.96 -3.15
N TRP A 189 12.22 5.70 -3.03
CA TRP A 189 11.41 4.65 -2.42
C TRP A 189 11.10 4.93 -0.94
N PHE A 190 12.10 5.38 -0.18
CA PHE A 190 11.92 5.73 1.23
C PHE A 190 10.91 6.87 1.41
N ALA A 191 11.02 7.92 0.59
CA ALA A 191 10.07 9.03 0.63
C ALA A 191 8.66 8.63 0.19
N ALA A 192 8.53 7.83 -0.88
CA ALA A 192 7.25 7.31 -1.32
C ALA A 192 6.54 6.53 -0.19
N ARG A 193 7.28 5.67 0.53
CA ARG A 193 6.75 4.97 1.71
C ARG A 193 6.38 5.91 2.86
N ARG A 194 7.21 6.93 3.13
CA ARG A 194 6.98 7.89 4.23
C ARG A 194 5.73 8.76 3.99
N LEU A 195 5.47 9.14 2.74
CA LEU A 195 4.30 9.92 2.34
C LEU A 195 3.03 9.07 2.26
N SER A 196 3.13 7.83 1.77
CA SER A 196 1.94 6.97 1.55
C SER A 196 1.41 6.33 2.83
N ARG A 197 2.27 5.96 3.79
CA ARG A 197 1.87 5.31 5.05
C ARG A 197 0.84 6.11 5.88
N PRO A 198 1.04 7.40 6.17
CA PRO A 198 0.08 8.17 6.97
C PRO A 198 -1.26 8.35 6.25
N ILE A 199 -1.26 8.51 4.92
CA ILE A 199 -2.50 8.56 4.11
C ILE A 199 -3.28 7.26 4.24
N GLN A 200 -2.62 6.10 4.12
CA GLN A 200 -3.27 4.80 4.29
C GLN A 200 -3.83 4.60 5.70
N ARG A 201 -3.13 5.08 6.74
CA ARG A 201 -3.63 5.01 8.13
C ARG A 201 -4.89 5.86 8.30
N LEU A 202 -4.91 7.07 7.76
CA LEU A 202 -6.04 7.98 7.84
C LEU A 202 -7.25 7.43 7.04
N ALA A 203 -7.00 6.85 5.86
CA ALA A 203 -8.04 6.18 5.07
C ALA A 203 -8.61 4.93 5.76
N ARG A 204 -7.76 4.10 6.39
CA ARG A 204 -8.23 2.94 7.18
C ARG A 204 -9.04 3.39 8.39
N ALA A 205 -8.58 4.40 9.11
CA ALA A 205 -9.31 4.97 10.24
C ALA A 205 -10.69 5.46 9.80
N ALA A 206 -10.82 6.08 8.63
CA ALA A 206 -12.11 6.51 8.07
C ALA A 206 -13.01 5.35 7.64
N ALA A 207 -12.44 4.24 7.16
CA ALA A 207 -13.21 3.08 6.72
C ALA A 207 -13.80 2.26 7.89
N ILE A 208 -13.14 2.29 9.06
CA ILE A 208 -13.56 1.54 10.25
C ILE A 208 -14.16 2.45 11.33
N SER A 209 -14.17 3.76 11.14
CA SER A 209 -14.67 4.67 12.16
C SER A 209 -16.18 4.60 12.23
N ASP A 210 -16.68 3.95 13.27
CA ASP A 210 -18.02 4.19 13.80
C ASP A 210 -17.98 5.31 14.84
N LEU A 211 -19.10 6.02 15.04
CA LEU A 211 -19.21 7.08 16.05
C LEU A 211 -18.88 6.58 17.47
N ASP A 212 -19.04 5.28 17.69
CA ASP A 212 -18.84 4.59 18.97
C ASP A 212 -17.39 4.15 19.23
N SER A 213 -16.50 4.20 18.23
CA SER A 213 -15.19 3.54 18.30
C SER A 213 -14.23 4.13 19.34
N GLY A 214 -14.47 5.35 19.82
CA GLY A 214 -13.56 6.12 20.72
C GLY A 214 -12.17 6.44 20.13
N ALA A 215 -11.78 5.75 19.07
CA ALA A 215 -10.54 5.93 18.33
C ALA A 215 -10.65 7.15 17.40
N GLY A 216 -9.97 8.23 17.79
CA GLY A 216 -9.82 9.41 16.94
C GLY A 216 -8.98 9.12 15.69
N PHE A 217 -9.12 9.99 14.69
CA PHE A 217 -8.24 10.00 13.53
C PHE A 217 -6.79 10.33 13.94
N PRO A 218 -5.80 9.63 13.36
CA PRO A 218 -4.40 9.82 13.73
C PRO A 218 -3.93 11.23 13.35
N LEU A 219 -3.24 11.89 14.29
CA LEU A 219 -2.64 13.22 14.12
C LEU A 219 -1.15 13.14 13.76
N ASP A 220 -0.73 12.04 13.13
CA ASP A 220 0.64 11.83 12.74
C ASP A 220 0.93 12.39 11.34
N GLY A 221 2.13 12.92 11.17
CA GLY A 221 2.67 13.27 9.86
C GLY A 221 2.79 14.78 9.59
N PRO A 222 2.89 15.14 8.30
CA PRO A 222 3.03 16.53 7.86
C PRO A 222 1.88 17.43 8.32
N PRO A 223 2.10 18.75 8.45
CA PRO A 223 1.09 19.67 8.98
C PRO A 223 -0.25 19.62 8.23
N GLU A 224 -0.24 19.36 6.93
CA GLU A 224 -1.43 19.24 6.10
C GLU A 224 -2.27 18.01 6.48
N LEU A 225 -1.63 16.85 6.69
CA LEU A 225 -2.34 15.65 7.15
C LEU A 225 -2.84 15.79 8.60
N ARG A 226 -2.09 16.50 9.44
CA ARG A 226 -2.53 16.82 10.81
C ARG A 226 -3.76 17.71 10.82
N ALA A 227 -3.78 18.75 9.98
CA ALA A 227 -4.95 19.62 9.84
C ALA A 227 -6.20 18.85 9.37
N VAL A 228 -6.04 17.89 8.46
CA VAL A 228 -7.14 16.99 8.06
C VAL A 228 -7.60 16.12 9.23
N GLY A 229 -6.66 15.48 9.94
CA GLY A 229 -6.99 14.67 11.12
C GLY A 229 -7.70 15.47 12.22
N GLU A 230 -7.27 16.71 12.49
CA GLU A 230 -7.91 17.63 13.42
C GLU A 230 -9.34 17.98 12.98
N ALA A 231 -9.54 18.30 11.70
CA ALA A 231 -10.86 18.61 11.15
C ALA A 231 -11.82 17.41 11.22
N MET A 232 -11.34 16.20 10.90
CA MET A 232 -12.14 14.98 11.00
C MET A 232 -12.49 14.64 12.45
N ASN A 233 -11.55 14.80 13.39
CA ASN A 233 -11.83 14.64 14.82
C ASN A 233 -12.87 15.65 15.32
N ALA A 234 -12.77 16.91 14.90
CA ALA A 234 -13.75 17.94 15.24
C ALA A 234 -15.14 17.61 14.67
N MET A 235 -15.22 17.05 13.46
CA MET A 235 -16.47 16.59 12.85
C MET A 235 -17.08 15.42 13.62
N HIS A 236 -16.29 14.40 13.99
CA HIS A 236 -16.76 13.31 14.84
C HIS A 236 -17.29 13.80 16.18
N ALA A 237 -16.57 14.70 16.85
CA ALA A 237 -17.02 15.28 18.12
C ALA A 237 -18.35 16.04 17.99
N ARG A 238 -18.59 16.72 16.86
CA ARG A 238 -19.87 17.39 16.58
C ARG A 238 -21.00 16.39 16.33
N LEU A 239 -20.75 15.35 15.54
CA LEU A 239 -21.75 14.30 15.27
C LEU A 239 -22.15 13.55 16.54
N ALA A 240 -21.16 13.14 17.36
CA ALA A 240 -21.40 12.48 18.64
C ALA A 240 -22.24 13.37 19.59
N ARG A 241 -21.95 14.68 19.62
CA ARG A 241 -22.73 15.64 20.42
C ARG A 241 -24.17 15.75 19.93
N HIS A 242 -24.39 15.89 18.63
CA HIS A 242 -25.75 15.95 18.07
C HIS A 242 -26.54 14.66 18.29
N ALA A 243 -25.89 13.50 18.24
CA ALA A 243 -26.52 12.23 18.61
C ALA A 243 -26.92 12.22 20.10
N GLY A 244 -26.03 12.67 20.98
CA GLY A 244 -26.29 12.81 22.42
C GLY A 244 -27.42 13.81 22.74
N GLU A 245 -27.45 14.96 22.08
CA GLU A 245 -28.51 15.98 22.22
C GLU A 245 -29.89 15.41 21.83
N ARG A 246 -29.97 14.66 20.72
CA ARG A 246 -31.22 14.00 20.31
C ARG A 246 -31.69 12.98 21.35
N LEU A 247 -30.76 12.21 21.90
CA LEU A 247 -31.09 11.24 22.95
C LEU A 247 -31.58 11.91 24.24
N GLN A 248 -30.92 12.99 24.67
CA GLN A 248 -31.35 13.78 25.82
C GLN A 248 -32.74 14.40 25.59
N ALA A 249 -33.01 14.91 24.39
CA ALA A 249 -34.33 15.41 24.03
C ALA A 249 -35.40 14.30 24.11
N PHE A 250 -35.13 13.10 23.59
CA PHE A 250 -36.04 11.97 23.75
C PHE A 250 -36.29 11.61 25.22
N ALA A 251 -35.23 11.59 26.04
CA ALA A 251 -35.32 11.33 27.48
C ALA A 251 -36.20 12.37 28.20
N ALA A 252 -36.04 13.66 27.88
CA ALA A 252 -36.86 14.73 28.43
C ALA A 252 -38.33 14.59 28.01
N ILE A 253 -38.60 14.37 26.71
CA ILE A 253 -39.97 14.16 26.19
C ILE A 253 -40.64 12.98 26.89
N ALA A 254 -39.94 11.87 27.06
CA ALA A 254 -40.49 10.70 27.74
C ALA A 254 -40.77 10.93 29.22
N HIS A 255 -39.90 11.67 29.92
CA HIS A 255 -40.15 12.09 31.29
C HIS A 255 -41.42 12.95 31.37
N ASP A 256 -41.56 13.93 30.48
CA ASP A 256 -42.72 14.82 30.42
C ASP A 256 -44.00 14.08 30.02
N LEU A 257 -43.92 12.97 29.28
CA LEU A 257 -45.07 12.11 28.96
C LEU A 257 -45.49 11.20 30.12
N ARG A 258 -44.58 10.84 31.03
CA ARG A 258 -44.92 9.99 32.20
C ARG A 258 -45.89 10.70 33.15
N THR A 259 -45.73 12.01 33.31
CA THR A 259 -46.60 12.85 34.17
C THR A 259 -48.07 12.86 33.73
N PRO A 260 -48.43 13.21 32.47
CA PRO A 260 -49.81 13.16 32.00
C PRO A 260 -50.35 11.73 31.92
N LEU A 261 -49.52 10.72 31.61
CA LEU A 261 -49.95 9.31 31.65
C LEU A 261 -50.33 8.87 33.07
N THR A 262 -49.56 9.26 34.08
CA THR A 262 -49.88 8.97 35.49
C THR A 262 -51.18 9.65 35.91
N GLY A 263 -51.38 10.92 35.50
CA GLY A 263 -52.63 11.64 35.75
C GLY A 263 -53.83 10.99 35.05
N LEU A 264 -53.67 10.54 33.80
CA LEU A 264 -54.71 9.80 33.07
C LEU A 264 -54.99 8.44 33.73
N ARG A 265 -53.98 7.77 34.29
CA ARG A 265 -54.16 6.51 35.04
C ARG A 265 -55.03 6.73 36.27
N ILE A 266 -54.72 7.75 37.07
CA ILE A 266 -55.51 8.09 38.26
C ILE A 266 -56.96 8.44 37.87
N ARG A 267 -57.17 9.14 36.75
CA ARG A 267 -58.53 9.43 36.26
C ARG A 267 -59.24 8.18 35.73
N ALA A 268 -58.51 7.25 35.10
CA ALA A 268 -59.06 5.99 34.63
C ALA A 268 -59.54 5.11 35.79
N GLU A 269 -58.88 5.18 36.96
CA GLU A 269 -59.33 4.49 38.19
C GLU A 269 -60.74 4.91 38.65
N LEU A 270 -61.18 6.12 38.29
CA LEU A 270 -62.49 6.66 38.64
C LEU A 270 -63.61 6.23 37.66
N VAL A 271 -63.25 5.56 36.55
CA VAL A 271 -64.23 5.08 35.57
C VAL A 271 -64.88 3.79 36.10
N PRO A 272 -66.21 3.64 36.04
CA PRO A 272 -66.87 2.39 36.44
C PRO A 272 -66.87 1.34 35.32
N GLY A 273 -66.87 0.06 35.73
CA GLY A 273 -67.11 -1.08 34.84
C GLY A 273 -65.90 -1.55 34.02
N ALA A 274 -66.16 -2.34 32.98
CA ALA A 274 -65.14 -3.00 32.16
C ALA A 274 -64.26 -2.02 31.35
N ASP A 275 -64.70 -0.77 31.18
CA ASP A 275 -63.93 0.25 30.45
C ASP A 275 -62.75 0.79 31.27
N ARG A 276 -62.83 0.76 32.62
CA ARG A 276 -61.70 1.09 33.52
C ARG A 276 -60.49 0.23 33.25
N GLN A 277 -60.67 -1.08 33.28
CA GLN A 277 -59.56 -2.01 33.12
C GLN A 277 -58.92 -1.85 31.73
N ARG A 278 -59.74 -1.69 30.69
CA ARG A 278 -59.22 -1.45 29.33
C ARG A 278 -58.42 -0.15 29.22
N MET A 279 -58.87 0.93 29.86
CA MET A 279 -58.14 2.21 29.87
C MET A 279 -56.82 2.11 30.64
N ILE A 280 -56.80 1.44 31.79
CA ILE A 280 -55.58 1.22 32.56
C ILE A 280 -54.58 0.38 31.75
N ASP A 281 -55.04 -0.71 31.11
CA ASP A 281 -54.20 -1.57 30.28
C ASP A 281 -53.62 -0.80 29.08
N ASP A 282 -54.41 0.05 28.41
CA ASP A 282 -53.94 0.87 27.30
C ASP A 282 -52.90 1.92 27.76
N LEU A 283 -53.08 2.53 28.94
CA LEU A 283 -52.12 3.48 29.51
C LEU A 283 -50.81 2.81 29.93
N ASP A 284 -50.88 1.63 30.55
CA ASP A 284 -49.70 0.84 30.92
C ASP A 284 -48.91 0.41 29.68
N ARG A 285 -49.62 0.07 28.60
CA ARG A 285 -49.00 -0.23 27.31
C ARG A 285 -48.31 0.98 26.69
N MET A 286 -48.90 2.18 26.77
CA MET A 286 -48.27 3.41 26.30
C MET A 286 -47.00 3.73 27.11
N ALA A 287 -47.06 3.60 28.43
CA ALA A 287 -45.90 3.81 29.30
C ALA A 287 -44.75 2.84 28.96
N ALA A 288 -45.06 1.54 28.82
CA ALA A 288 -44.07 0.53 28.45
C ALA A 288 -43.45 0.81 27.06
N MET A 289 -44.25 1.26 26.09
CA MET A 289 -43.75 1.61 24.75
C MET A 289 -42.76 2.79 24.78
N ILE A 290 -43.04 3.81 25.59
CA ILE A 290 -42.14 4.97 25.77
C ILE A 290 -40.83 4.52 26.41
N GLU A 291 -40.88 3.68 27.45
CA GLU A 291 -39.68 3.16 28.11
C GLU A 291 -38.83 2.29 27.18
N GLN A 292 -39.47 1.46 26.35
CA GLN A 292 -38.78 0.66 25.33
C GLN A 292 -38.13 1.53 24.25
N MET A 293 -38.81 2.61 23.81
CA MET A 293 -38.26 3.55 22.83
C MET A 293 -37.02 4.28 23.37
N LEU A 294 -37.07 4.72 24.63
CA LEU A 294 -35.92 5.29 25.31
C LEU A 294 -34.77 4.30 25.45
N ALA A 295 -35.08 3.06 25.86
CA ALA A 295 -34.07 2.02 26.00
C ALA A 295 -33.34 1.76 24.68
N TYR A 296 -34.08 1.70 23.57
CA TYR A 296 -33.52 1.57 22.23
C TYR A 296 -32.66 2.77 21.83
N ALA A 297 -33.14 3.99 22.08
CA ALA A 297 -32.37 5.20 21.78
C ALA A 297 -31.07 5.28 22.60
N HIS A 298 -31.11 4.89 23.88
CA HIS A 298 -29.93 4.84 24.75
C HIS A 298 -28.91 3.81 24.26
N ALA A 299 -29.36 2.62 23.87
CA ALA A 299 -28.50 1.57 23.32
C ALA A 299 -27.84 1.99 21.99
N GLN A 300 -28.43 2.93 21.24
CA GLN A 300 -27.83 3.45 20.01
C GLN A 300 -26.76 4.53 20.23
N ALA A 301 -26.86 5.36 21.28
CA ALA A 301 -26.04 6.56 21.39
C ALA A 301 -24.94 6.51 22.46
N GLN A 302 -24.91 5.48 23.31
CA GLN A 302 -23.90 5.34 24.34
C GLN A 302 -23.05 4.08 24.13
N PRO A 303 -21.72 4.20 24.07
CA PRO A 303 -20.85 3.04 24.03
C PRO A 303 -20.95 2.25 25.35
N ALA A 304 -20.85 0.93 25.26
CA ALA A 304 -20.86 0.05 26.43
C ALA A 304 -19.64 0.36 27.32
N ARG A 305 -19.88 0.57 28.62
CA ARG A 305 -18.80 0.74 29.60
C ARG A 305 -18.28 -0.61 30.04
N LEU A 306 -17.36 -1.16 29.24
CA LEU A 306 -16.82 -2.49 29.46
C LEU A 306 -16.01 -2.56 30.77
N GLN A 307 -16.42 -3.47 31.64
CA GLN A 307 -15.73 -3.81 32.89
C GLN A 307 -15.73 -5.33 33.08
N PRO A 308 -14.84 -5.89 33.92
CA PRO A 308 -14.83 -7.32 34.19
C PRO A 308 -16.15 -7.76 34.83
N VAL A 309 -16.85 -8.67 34.18
CA VAL A 309 -18.14 -9.23 34.62
C VAL A 309 -18.05 -10.75 34.57
N ASP A 310 -18.53 -11.39 35.63
CA ASP A 310 -18.80 -12.82 35.69
C ASP A 310 -20.21 -13.06 35.12
N LEU A 311 -20.30 -13.67 33.93
CA LEU A 311 -21.58 -13.83 33.24
C LEU A 311 -22.49 -14.84 33.93
N ASP A 312 -21.94 -15.92 34.49
CA ASP A 312 -22.74 -16.89 35.27
C ASP A 312 -23.39 -16.19 36.46
N ALA A 313 -22.64 -15.38 37.21
CA ALA A 313 -23.17 -14.65 38.35
C ALA A 313 -24.28 -13.66 37.96
N LEU A 314 -24.09 -12.92 36.85
CA LEU A 314 -25.09 -11.99 36.34
C LEU A 314 -26.38 -12.71 35.92
N VAL A 315 -26.27 -13.79 35.14
CA VAL A 315 -27.43 -14.55 34.64
C VAL A 315 -28.13 -15.29 35.79
N ALA A 316 -27.38 -15.80 36.77
CA ALA A 316 -27.94 -16.43 37.96
C ALA A 316 -28.81 -15.45 38.77
N GLY A 317 -28.34 -14.20 38.95
CA GLY A 317 -29.10 -13.15 39.63
C GLY A 317 -30.41 -12.86 38.91
N ILE A 318 -30.36 -12.63 37.59
CA ILE A 318 -31.54 -12.37 36.76
C ILE A 318 -32.53 -13.54 36.83
N ALA A 319 -32.05 -14.78 36.72
CA ALA A 319 -32.90 -15.97 36.79
C ALA A 319 -33.56 -16.10 38.17
N ALA A 320 -32.83 -15.86 39.25
CA ALA A 320 -33.34 -15.93 40.62
C ALA A 320 -34.46 -14.90 40.85
N ASP A 321 -34.27 -13.66 40.38
CA ASP A 321 -35.29 -12.60 40.47
C ASP A 321 -36.58 -13.01 39.76
N ARG A 322 -36.47 -13.60 38.56
CA ARG A 322 -37.63 -14.08 37.78
C ARG A 322 -38.37 -15.24 38.45
N VAL A 323 -37.62 -16.18 39.04
CA VAL A 323 -38.21 -17.28 39.84
C VAL A 323 -38.92 -16.74 41.07
N SER A 324 -38.37 -15.72 41.75
CA SER A 324 -39.01 -15.10 42.90
C SER A 324 -40.35 -14.43 42.57
N LEU A 325 -40.53 -13.99 41.32
CA LEU A 325 -41.79 -13.47 40.77
C LEU A 325 -42.77 -14.58 40.33
N GLY A 326 -42.44 -15.86 40.57
CA GLY A 326 -43.25 -17.02 40.20
C GLY A 326 -43.18 -17.39 38.70
N GLN A 327 -42.19 -16.87 37.96
CA GLN A 327 -42.04 -17.17 36.53
C GLN A 327 -41.24 -18.45 36.31
N ALA A 328 -41.61 -19.24 35.30
CA ALA A 328 -40.97 -20.53 35.00
C ALA A 328 -39.64 -20.34 34.24
N VAL A 329 -38.58 -20.02 34.97
CA VAL A 329 -37.21 -19.84 34.44
C VAL A 329 -36.28 -20.91 35.03
N ALA A 330 -35.51 -21.57 34.17
CA ALA A 330 -34.44 -22.49 34.59
C ALA A 330 -33.09 -21.99 34.07
N PHE A 331 -32.08 -21.98 34.92
CA PHE A 331 -30.71 -21.59 34.56
C PHE A 331 -29.74 -22.76 34.69
N PHE A 332 -28.93 -22.97 33.66
CA PHE A 332 -27.88 -23.97 33.58
C PHE A 332 -26.53 -23.24 33.48
N PRO A 333 -25.76 -23.17 34.58
CA PRO A 333 -24.47 -22.47 34.60
C PRO A 333 -23.44 -23.16 33.70
N ALA A 334 -22.44 -22.41 33.26
CA ALA A 334 -21.35 -22.97 32.49
C ALA A 334 -20.44 -23.87 33.34
N ASN A 335 -19.78 -24.83 32.69
CA ASN A 335 -18.77 -25.70 33.32
C ASN A 335 -17.35 -25.11 33.28
N ARG A 336 -17.19 -23.85 32.87
CA ARG A 336 -15.91 -23.17 32.61
C ARG A 336 -15.98 -21.71 33.08
N ASP A 337 -14.83 -21.03 33.12
CA ASP A 337 -14.77 -19.60 33.43
C ASP A 337 -15.56 -18.77 32.40
N THR A 338 -16.43 -17.89 32.90
CA THR A 338 -17.33 -17.03 32.10
C THR A 338 -17.07 -15.54 32.32
N ARG A 339 -15.87 -15.19 32.80
CA ARG A 339 -15.45 -13.79 32.93
C ARG A 339 -15.19 -13.15 31.55
N LEU A 340 -15.86 -12.03 31.28
CA LEU A 340 -15.64 -11.22 30.09
C LEU A 340 -15.69 -9.72 30.40
N GLN A 341 -15.24 -8.90 29.45
CA GLN A 341 -15.37 -7.44 29.51
C GLN A 341 -16.74 -7.03 28.96
N ALA A 342 -17.65 -6.59 29.83
CA ALA A 342 -19.01 -6.17 29.46
C ALA A 342 -19.53 -5.02 30.32
N ASP A 343 -20.56 -4.33 29.82
CA ASP A 343 -21.35 -3.40 30.63
C ASP A 343 -22.52 -4.18 31.26
N PRO A 344 -22.49 -4.46 32.57
CA PRO A 344 -23.48 -5.33 33.20
C PRO A 344 -24.90 -4.76 33.14
N THR A 345 -25.05 -3.43 33.12
CA THR A 345 -26.37 -2.78 33.13
C THR A 345 -27.07 -2.98 31.78
N THR A 346 -26.35 -2.74 30.69
CA THR A 346 -26.90 -2.95 29.35
C THR A 346 -27.07 -4.43 29.06
N LEU A 347 -26.13 -5.28 29.47
CA LEU A 347 -26.23 -6.72 29.27
C LEU A 347 -27.43 -7.33 30.04
N HIS A 348 -27.66 -6.92 31.29
CA HIS A 348 -28.86 -7.29 32.05
C HIS A 348 -30.14 -6.96 31.28
N ARG A 349 -30.23 -5.75 30.71
CA ARG A 349 -31.37 -5.32 29.90
C ARG A 349 -31.54 -6.16 28.63
N ALA A 350 -30.46 -6.56 27.96
CA ALA A 350 -30.57 -7.45 26.80
C ALA A 350 -31.17 -8.80 27.21
N ILE A 351 -30.70 -9.37 28.32
CA ILE A 351 -31.18 -10.66 28.86
C ILE A 351 -32.66 -10.54 29.26
N ASP A 352 -33.06 -9.47 29.94
CA ASP A 352 -34.46 -9.21 30.29
C ASP A 352 -35.37 -9.16 29.06
N ASN A 353 -34.96 -8.45 28.01
CA ASN A 353 -35.77 -8.38 26.78
C ASN A 353 -35.95 -9.75 26.11
N LEU A 354 -34.91 -10.61 26.15
CA LEU A 354 -34.99 -11.96 25.60
C LEU A 354 -35.85 -12.87 26.48
N LEU A 355 -35.73 -12.77 27.81
CA LEU A 355 -36.55 -13.52 28.76
C LEU A 355 -38.02 -13.11 28.71
N ASP A 356 -38.32 -11.81 28.65
CA ASP A 356 -39.68 -11.31 28.52
C ASP A 356 -40.35 -11.84 27.26
N ASN A 357 -39.60 -11.93 26.14
CA ASN A 357 -40.08 -12.58 24.93
C ASN A 357 -40.35 -14.08 25.15
N ALA A 358 -39.39 -14.83 25.70
CA ALA A 358 -39.54 -16.27 25.94
C ALA A 358 -40.75 -16.59 26.85
N LEU A 359 -40.87 -15.88 27.97
CA LEU A 359 -41.97 -16.03 28.93
C LEU A 359 -43.32 -15.67 28.32
N ARG A 360 -43.38 -14.62 27.51
CA ARG A 360 -44.61 -14.17 26.87
C ARG A 360 -45.14 -15.15 25.82
N PHE A 361 -44.25 -15.73 25.00
CA PHE A 361 -44.66 -16.59 23.89
C PHE A 361 -44.70 -18.09 24.24
N ALA A 362 -43.97 -18.53 25.27
CA ALA A 362 -43.87 -19.93 25.65
C ALA A 362 -44.25 -20.24 27.12
N GLY A 363 -44.45 -19.21 27.95
CA GLY A 363 -44.73 -19.37 29.38
C GLY A 363 -43.55 -19.87 30.22
N SER A 364 -42.43 -20.23 29.60
CA SER A 364 -41.22 -20.70 30.28
C SER A 364 -39.96 -20.40 29.46
N ALA A 365 -38.82 -20.27 30.15
CA ALA A 365 -37.53 -20.00 29.53
C ALA A 365 -36.42 -20.85 30.16
N ARG A 366 -35.44 -21.26 29.35
CA ARG A 366 -34.23 -21.94 29.81
C ARG A 366 -33.00 -21.15 29.38
N LEU A 367 -32.17 -20.78 30.35
CA LEU A 367 -30.92 -20.05 30.18
C LEU A 367 -29.76 -21.04 30.25
N GLY A 368 -28.82 -20.98 29.32
CA GLY A 368 -27.60 -21.78 29.35
C GLY A 368 -26.41 -21.02 28.79
N ILE A 369 -25.23 -21.23 29.37
CA ILE A 369 -24.00 -20.57 28.92
C ILE A 369 -23.02 -21.61 28.37
N GLU A 370 -22.51 -21.37 27.17
CA GLU A 370 -21.45 -22.17 26.54
C GLU A 370 -20.20 -21.29 26.33
N ALA A 371 -19.11 -21.64 26.99
CA ALA A 371 -17.83 -20.95 26.86
C ALA A 371 -16.94 -21.62 25.80
N HIS A 372 -16.53 -20.85 24.80
CA HIS A 372 -15.59 -21.26 23.76
C HIS A 372 -14.21 -20.61 23.98
N ALA A 373 -13.26 -20.84 23.08
CA ALA A 373 -11.91 -20.30 23.20
C ALA A 373 -11.82 -18.78 22.98
N ASP A 374 -12.68 -18.22 22.13
CA ASP A 374 -12.65 -16.82 21.68
C ASP A 374 -13.92 -16.03 22.02
N ARG A 375 -14.94 -16.69 22.57
CA ARG A 375 -16.26 -16.11 22.87
C ARG A 375 -17.03 -16.91 23.91
N ILE A 376 -18.08 -16.31 24.44
CA ILE A 376 -19.09 -16.95 25.28
C ILE A 376 -20.46 -16.78 24.60
N ASP A 377 -21.18 -17.89 24.46
CA ASP A 377 -22.53 -17.92 23.89
C ASP A 377 -23.55 -18.14 25.03
N LEU A 378 -24.43 -17.15 25.27
CA LEU A 378 -25.56 -17.24 26.20
C LEU A 378 -26.82 -17.59 25.41
N HIS A 379 -27.39 -18.75 25.68
CA HIS A 379 -28.61 -19.26 25.07
C HIS A 379 -29.83 -18.99 25.96
N ILE A 380 -30.89 -18.47 25.34
CA ILE A 380 -32.23 -18.35 25.90
C ILE A 380 -33.14 -19.20 25.02
N ASP A 381 -33.55 -20.36 25.54
CA ASP A 381 -34.42 -21.31 24.87
C ASP A 381 -35.85 -21.18 25.39
N ASP A 382 -36.80 -21.12 24.47
CA ASP A 382 -38.22 -21.23 24.76
C ASP A 382 -38.85 -22.47 24.11
N ALA A 383 -40.09 -22.76 24.49
CA ALA A 383 -40.93 -23.84 23.94
C ALA A 383 -42.14 -23.29 23.17
N GLY A 384 -42.03 -22.06 22.65
CA GLY A 384 -43.08 -21.36 21.93
C GLY A 384 -43.27 -21.85 20.49
N PRO A 385 -44.04 -21.12 19.68
CA PRO A 385 -44.30 -21.50 18.28
C PRO A 385 -43.09 -21.38 17.35
N GLY A 386 -42.01 -20.71 17.77
CA GLY A 386 -40.89 -20.34 16.90
C GLY A 386 -41.21 -19.16 15.99
N ILE A 387 -40.36 -18.92 15.00
CA ILE A 387 -40.47 -17.81 14.03
C ILE A 387 -40.46 -18.39 12.61
N PRO A 388 -41.36 -18.00 11.69
CA PRO A 388 -41.27 -18.38 10.28
C PRO A 388 -39.89 -18.08 9.68
N GLU A 389 -39.34 -19.01 8.90
CA GLU A 389 -37.94 -18.95 8.43
C GLU A 389 -37.66 -17.75 7.53
N ASP A 390 -38.66 -17.30 6.77
CA ASP A 390 -38.66 -16.08 5.97
C ASP A 390 -38.63 -14.78 6.79
N GLN A 391 -39.01 -14.84 8.07
CA GLN A 391 -39.10 -13.68 8.96
C GLN A 391 -37.92 -13.58 9.95
N LEU A 392 -37.15 -14.67 10.15
CA LEU A 392 -36.00 -14.71 11.07
C LEU A 392 -34.99 -13.59 10.80
N ALA A 393 -34.63 -13.36 9.54
CA ALA A 393 -33.59 -12.39 9.17
C ALA A 393 -33.97 -10.92 9.42
N GLY A 394 -35.24 -10.63 9.69
CA GLY A 394 -35.70 -9.25 9.88
C GLY A 394 -36.57 -9.06 11.10
N ILE A 395 -36.70 -10.04 11.99
CA ILE A 395 -37.53 -9.88 13.20
C ILE A 395 -36.88 -8.97 14.25
N THR A 396 -35.57 -8.75 14.13
CA THR A 396 -34.82 -7.79 14.96
C THR A 396 -34.99 -6.34 14.49
N THR A 397 -35.62 -6.10 13.33
CA THR A 397 -35.91 -4.73 12.86
C THR A 397 -36.83 -4.00 13.87
N PRO A 398 -36.51 -2.75 14.26
CA PRO A 398 -37.33 -1.99 15.20
C PRO A 398 -38.80 -1.90 14.77
N PHE A 399 -39.70 -2.03 15.75
CA PHE A 399 -41.17 -2.00 15.57
C PHE A 399 -41.76 -3.16 14.76
N LYS A 400 -40.95 -4.11 14.30
CA LYS A 400 -41.44 -5.27 13.55
C LYS A 400 -42.03 -6.32 14.50
N ARG A 401 -43.15 -6.92 14.07
CA ARG A 401 -43.89 -7.95 14.80
C ARG A 401 -44.34 -9.04 13.81
N LEU A 402 -44.43 -10.28 14.26
CA LEU A 402 -44.89 -11.43 13.45
C LEU A 402 -46.40 -11.38 13.15
N GLU A 403 -47.19 -10.77 14.04
CA GLU A 403 -48.64 -10.64 13.89
C GLU A 403 -49.00 -9.29 13.25
N SER A 404 -49.72 -9.32 12.12
CA SER A 404 -50.31 -8.13 11.48
C SER A 404 -51.60 -7.65 12.16
N SER A 405 -52.14 -8.39 13.14
CA SER A 405 -53.47 -8.14 13.70
C SER A 405 -53.45 -7.60 15.13
N ARG A 406 -54.43 -6.74 15.39
CA ARG A 406 -54.74 -5.98 16.62
C ARG A 406 -55.20 -6.87 17.78
N SER A 407 -54.53 -7.99 18.04
CA SER A 407 -54.67 -8.71 19.30
C SER A 407 -54.12 -7.82 20.42
N ARG A 408 -55.02 -7.22 21.19
CA ARG A 408 -54.70 -6.35 22.34
C ARG A 408 -53.88 -7.10 23.40
N THR A 409 -53.94 -8.43 23.41
CA THR A 409 -53.43 -9.32 24.45
C THR A 409 -51.93 -9.57 24.41
N THR A 410 -51.26 -9.41 23.26
CA THR A 410 -49.81 -9.70 23.22
C THR A 410 -48.98 -8.51 23.69
N GLY A 411 -49.31 -7.24 23.44
CA GLY A 411 -48.76 -6.08 24.20
C GLY A 411 -47.23 -5.92 24.24
N GLY A 412 -46.57 -5.54 23.13
CA GLY A 412 -45.17 -5.09 23.15
C GLY A 412 -44.85 -4.21 21.94
N ALA A 413 -43.91 -3.28 22.07
CA ALA A 413 -43.59 -2.30 21.02
C ALA A 413 -42.82 -2.88 19.81
N GLY A 414 -42.40 -4.15 19.86
CA GLY A 414 -41.53 -4.75 18.85
C GLY A 414 -40.09 -4.23 18.91
N LEU A 415 -39.65 -3.77 20.08
CA LEU A 415 -38.31 -3.21 20.29
C LEU A 415 -37.37 -4.15 21.05
N GLY A 416 -37.88 -5.16 21.77
CA GLY A 416 -37.06 -6.00 22.65
C GLY A 416 -35.90 -6.71 21.94
N LEU A 417 -36.18 -7.36 20.80
CA LEU A 417 -35.14 -8.03 20.00
C LEU A 417 -34.14 -7.03 19.39
N ALA A 418 -34.62 -5.88 18.92
CA ALA A 418 -33.78 -4.81 18.39
C ALA A 418 -32.83 -4.23 19.46
N ILE A 419 -33.33 -4.09 20.70
CA ILE A 419 -32.53 -3.65 21.85
C ILE A 419 -31.44 -4.70 22.16
N ALA A 420 -31.81 -5.98 22.22
CA ALA A 420 -30.86 -7.06 22.48
C ALA A 420 -29.78 -7.17 21.39
N GLU A 421 -30.16 -7.04 20.11
CA GLU A 421 -29.24 -7.01 18.97
C GLU A 421 -28.26 -5.84 19.09
N ARG A 422 -28.76 -4.62 19.33
CA ARG A 422 -27.90 -3.44 19.44
C ARG A 422 -26.94 -3.51 20.63
N ILE A 423 -27.39 -4.06 21.76
CA ILE A 423 -26.53 -4.27 22.93
C ILE A 423 -25.46 -5.31 22.62
N ALA A 424 -25.77 -6.40 21.91
CA ALA A 424 -24.77 -7.37 21.49
C ALA A 424 -23.71 -6.73 20.57
N GLU A 425 -24.13 -5.93 19.59
CA GLU A 425 -23.22 -5.18 18.70
C GLU A 425 -22.31 -4.22 19.47
N ALA A 426 -22.86 -3.48 20.45
CA ALA A 426 -22.09 -2.56 21.30
C ALA A 426 -20.99 -3.27 22.12
N HIS A 427 -21.15 -4.57 22.38
CA HIS A 427 -20.12 -5.42 23.02
C HIS A 427 -19.16 -6.07 22.01
N GLY A 428 -19.30 -5.79 20.71
CA GLY A 428 -18.56 -6.45 19.64
C GLY A 428 -18.99 -7.89 19.39
N GLY A 429 -20.16 -8.26 19.91
CA GLY A 429 -20.81 -9.55 19.73
C GLY A 429 -21.93 -9.51 18.69
N ARG A 430 -22.82 -10.50 18.74
CA ARG A 430 -24.01 -10.59 17.88
C ARG A 430 -25.15 -11.36 18.53
N LEU A 431 -26.38 -11.07 18.12
CA LEU A 431 -27.57 -11.86 18.45
C LEU A 431 -27.87 -12.83 17.31
N LEU A 432 -28.04 -14.12 17.63
CA LEU A 432 -28.42 -15.16 16.69
C LEU A 432 -29.78 -15.74 17.09
N LEU A 433 -30.68 -15.88 16.13
CA LEU A 433 -32.01 -16.46 16.34
C LEU A 433 -32.14 -17.73 15.50
N ALA A 434 -32.49 -18.84 16.14
CA ALA A 434 -32.68 -20.12 15.47
C ALA A 434 -33.90 -20.87 16.03
N ASN A 435 -34.73 -21.44 15.17
CA ASN A 435 -35.83 -22.29 15.60
C ASN A 435 -35.30 -23.60 16.20
N ARG A 436 -36.01 -24.12 17.20
CA ARG A 436 -35.74 -25.41 17.84
C ARG A 436 -36.70 -26.47 17.30
N HIS A 437 -36.22 -27.70 17.13
CA HIS A 437 -37.06 -28.85 16.80
C HIS A 437 -37.52 -29.58 18.08
N PRO A 438 -38.80 -30.01 18.18
CA PRO A 438 -39.88 -29.85 17.20
C PRO A 438 -40.58 -28.47 17.23
N LYS A 439 -40.42 -27.67 18.30
CA LYS A 439 -40.93 -26.31 18.47
C LYS A 439 -40.03 -25.48 19.39
N GLY A 440 -40.15 -24.15 19.31
CA GLY A 440 -39.46 -23.18 20.16
C GLY A 440 -38.47 -22.31 19.40
N LEU A 441 -37.95 -21.29 20.06
CA LEU A 441 -36.88 -20.43 19.57
C LEU A 441 -35.68 -20.50 20.53
N ARG A 442 -34.47 -20.46 19.95
CA ARG A 442 -33.22 -20.21 20.66
C ARG A 442 -32.72 -18.83 20.26
N ALA A 443 -32.66 -17.92 21.23
CA ALA A 443 -31.92 -16.68 21.09
C ALA A 443 -30.52 -16.87 21.70
N THR A 444 -29.47 -16.59 20.93
CA THR A 444 -28.08 -16.72 21.38
C THR A 444 -27.39 -15.37 21.34
N LEU A 445 -26.99 -14.86 22.51
CA LEU A 445 -26.09 -13.71 22.64
C LEU A 445 -24.65 -14.23 22.60
N SER A 446 -23.94 -13.93 21.52
CA SER A 446 -22.56 -14.36 21.30
C SER A 446 -21.61 -13.19 21.58
N LEU A 447 -20.79 -13.29 22.62
CA LEU A 447 -19.94 -12.21 23.14
C LEU A 447 -18.46 -12.58 23.10
N PRO A 448 -17.55 -11.74 22.56
CA PRO A 448 -16.13 -12.07 22.45
C PRO A 448 -15.41 -12.06 23.80
N LEU A 449 -14.47 -12.97 23.99
CA LEU A 449 -13.49 -12.95 25.09
C LEU A 449 -12.36 -12.00 24.67
N ARG A 450 -12.28 -10.82 25.29
CA ARG A 450 -11.28 -9.78 24.99
C ARG A 450 -10.25 -9.63 26.09
#